data_AF-A0A139CR91-F1
#
_entry.id   AF-A0A139CR91-F1
#
_cell.length_a   1.000
_cell.length_b   1.000
_cell.length_c   1.000
_cell.angle_alpha   90.00
_cell.angle_beta   90.00
_cell.angle_gamma   90.00
#
_symmetry.space_group_name_H-M   'P 1'
#
loop_
_entity.id
_entity.type
_entity.pdbx_description
1 polymer ?
#
loop_
_entity_poly.entity_id
_entity_poly.type
_entity_poly.pdbx_seq_one_letter_code
_entity_poly.pdbx_strand_id
1 'polypeptide(L)'
;MPDIESLTMYVNIFLFLTLVNSLLSRFAVVKSLVAPGVSGLYFAVSFMIVFALWYGIWGALSAYLGCMVGAGILADVPLSLNIVWSLADLWQVLIPLIAFMYFKVDIRLRTKRDFGIFIIFGCLLNNLTGALWGSLMLIRNGVIGWAQFQATFEGWFFGNLIVAIVLIPLLLRYITPYIQQTNSFVKGYWI
;
A
#
# COMPACT_ATOMS: atom_id res chain seq x y z
N MET A 1 2.12 25.17 -13.09
CA MET A 1 0.82 24.49 -13.20
C MET A 1 1.01 23.35 -14.19
N PRO A 2 0.60 22.10 -13.87
CA PRO A 2 0.60 21.03 -14.86
C PRO A 2 -0.30 21.44 -16.04
N ASP A 3 0.12 21.14 -17.26
CA ASP A 3 -0.73 21.31 -18.44
C ASP A 3 -1.87 20.28 -18.44
N ILE A 4 -2.89 20.51 -19.26
CA ILE A 4 -4.11 19.67 -19.32
C ILE A 4 -3.75 18.22 -19.71
N GLU A 5 -2.74 18.03 -20.55
CA GLU A 5 -2.24 16.72 -20.96
C GLU A 5 -1.65 15.94 -19.78
N SER A 6 -0.86 16.60 -18.93
CA SER A 6 -0.31 16.01 -17.71
C SER A 6 -1.39 15.62 -16.70
N LEU A 7 -2.40 16.48 -16.51
CA LEU A 7 -3.52 16.18 -15.60
C LEU A 7 -4.31 14.95 -16.08
N THR A 8 -4.61 14.89 -17.38
CA THR A 8 -5.35 13.77 -17.98
C THR A 8 -4.58 12.46 -17.83
N MET A 9 -3.26 12.50 -18.04
CA MET A 9 -2.39 11.35 -17.81
C MET A 9 -2.45 10.87 -16.36
N TYR A 10 -2.36 11.77 -15.39
CA TYR A 10 -2.39 11.39 -13.97
C TYR A 10 -3.73 10.81 -13.52
N VAL A 11 -4.84 11.37 -14.01
CA VAL A 11 -6.17 10.80 -13.76
C VAL A 11 -6.28 9.40 -14.35
N ASN A 12 -5.78 9.18 -15.57
CA ASN A 12 -5.79 7.86 -16.19
C ASN A 12 -4.95 6.84 -15.41
N ILE A 13 -3.76 7.23 -14.95
CA ILE A 13 -2.92 6.40 -14.08
C ILE A 13 -3.66 6.07 -12.79
N PHE A 14 -4.25 7.07 -12.14
CA PHE A 14 -5.01 6.88 -10.90
C PHE A 14 -6.17 5.89 -11.06
N LEU A 15 -6.97 6.02 -12.12
CA LEU A 15 -8.08 5.11 -12.40
C LEU A 15 -7.58 3.70 -12.69
N PHE A 16 -6.53 3.57 -13.50
CA PHE A 16 -5.91 2.28 -13.81
C PHE A 16 -5.35 1.60 -12.56
N LEU A 17 -4.58 2.32 -11.74
CA LEU A 17 -4.03 1.79 -10.50
C LEU A 17 -5.12 1.44 -9.49
N THR A 18 -6.21 2.21 -9.43
CA THR A 18 -7.37 1.87 -8.57
C THR A 18 -7.97 0.54 -8.98
N LEU A 19 -8.14 0.30 -10.28
CA LEU A 19 -8.62 -1.00 -10.80
C LEU A 19 -7.65 -2.14 -10.44
N VAL A 20 -6.36 -1.97 -10.72
CA VAL A 20 -5.33 -2.98 -10.43
C VAL A 20 -5.29 -3.28 -8.93
N ASN A 21 -5.24 -2.26 -8.08
CA ASN A 21 -5.25 -2.41 -6.63
C ASN A 21 -6.53 -3.08 -6.15
N SER A 22 -7.69 -2.78 -6.73
CA SER A 22 -8.95 -3.46 -6.39
C SER A 22 -8.87 -4.97 -6.65
N LEU A 23 -8.34 -5.35 -7.81
CA LEU A 23 -8.18 -6.76 -8.18
C LEU A 23 -7.16 -7.46 -7.27
N LEU A 24 -6.02 -6.82 -6.99
CA LEU A 24 -5.02 -7.35 -6.07
C LEU A 24 -5.59 -7.51 -4.66
N SER A 25 -6.28 -6.50 -4.14
CA SER A 25 -6.87 -6.54 -2.80
C SER A 25 -7.97 -7.58 -2.67
N ARG A 26 -8.66 -7.91 -3.76
CA ARG A 26 -9.69 -8.95 -3.75
C ARG A 26 -9.13 -10.36 -3.89
N PHE A 27 -8.15 -10.55 -4.78
CA PHE A 27 -7.75 -11.88 -5.25
C PHE A 27 -6.30 -12.27 -4.90
N ALA A 28 -5.40 -11.31 -4.70
CA ALA A 28 -3.99 -11.55 -4.37
C ALA A 28 -3.77 -11.58 -2.85
N VAL A 29 -4.58 -12.39 -2.17
CA VAL A 29 -4.67 -12.46 -0.71
C VAL A 29 -4.63 -13.93 -0.29
N VAL A 30 -3.59 -14.33 0.43
CA VAL A 30 -3.56 -15.67 1.06
C VAL A 30 -4.29 -15.56 2.38
N LYS A 31 -5.51 -16.09 2.45
CA LYS A 31 -6.34 -16.02 3.66
C LYS A 31 -5.66 -16.75 4.82
N SER A 32 -5.58 -16.09 5.97
CA SER A 32 -5.15 -16.74 7.21
C SER A 32 -6.31 -17.52 7.82
N LEU A 33 -6.01 -18.63 8.50
CA LEU A 33 -6.99 -19.37 9.32
C LEU A 33 -7.20 -18.74 10.71
N VAL A 34 -6.45 -17.67 11.03
CA VAL A 34 -6.38 -17.11 12.39
C VAL A 34 -7.60 -16.24 12.73
N ALA A 35 -8.16 -15.48 11.78
CA ALA A 35 -9.39 -14.69 11.98
C ALA A 35 -10.11 -14.37 10.66
N PRO A 36 -11.47 -14.28 10.65
CA PRO A 36 -12.23 -13.88 9.46
C PRO A 36 -11.80 -12.50 8.95
N GLY A 37 -11.49 -12.42 7.64
CA GLY A 37 -11.07 -11.17 7.00
C GLY A 37 -9.59 -10.80 7.15
N VAL A 38 -8.80 -11.56 7.92
CA VAL A 38 -7.36 -11.32 8.06
C VAL A 38 -6.60 -12.12 7.02
N SER A 39 -5.88 -11.41 6.15
CA SER A 39 -4.93 -12.04 5.23
C SER A 39 -3.70 -12.52 5.98
N GLY A 40 -3.25 -13.74 5.70
CA GLY A 40 -1.95 -14.23 6.11
C GLY A 40 -0.82 -13.65 5.26
N LEU A 41 -1.06 -13.41 3.96
CA LEU A 41 -0.13 -12.69 3.07
C LEU A 41 -0.93 -11.78 2.14
N TYR A 42 -0.84 -10.47 2.35
CA TYR A 42 -1.53 -9.48 1.54
C TYR A 42 -0.58 -8.90 0.48
N PHE A 43 -0.50 -9.54 -0.69
CA PHE A 43 0.45 -9.14 -1.73
C PHE A 43 0.20 -7.73 -2.26
N ALA A 44 -1.06 -7.28 -2.25
CA ALA A 44 -1.47 -5.97 -2.75
C ALA A 44 -0.65 -4.82 -2.12
N VAL A 45 -0.33 -4.89 -0.83
CA VAL A 45 0.42 -3.83 -0.13
C VAL A 45 1.77 -3.52 -0.79
N SER A 46 2.47 -4.55 -1.26
CA SER A 46 3.79 -4.38 -1.87
C SER A 46 3.69 -3.62 -3.19
N PHE A 47 2.69 -3.97 -4.01
CA PHE A 47 2.42 -3.27 -5.27
C PHE A 47 1.94 -1.84 -5.00
N MET A 48 1.04 -1.64 -4.04
CA MET A 48 0.53 -0.31 -3.66
C MET A 48 1.67 0.62 -3.23
N ILE A 49 2.62 0.16 -2.41
CA ILE A 49 3.79 0.94 -2.00
C ILE A 49 4.64 1.30 -3.22
N VAL A 50 4.92 0.34 -4.10
CA VAL A 50 5.70 0.57 -5.32
C VAL A 50 5.01 1.55 -6.25
N PHE A 51 3.70 1.44 -6.44
CA PHE A 51 2.91 2.35 -7.25
C PHE A 51 2.90 3.77 -6.66
N ALA A 52 2.80 3.92 -5.34
CA ALA A 52 2.95 5.22 -4.69
C ALA A 52 4.35 5.81 -4.91
N LEU A 53 5.41 4.99 -4.86
CA LEU A 53 6.77 5.45 -5.13
C LEU A 53 7.02 5.81 -6.61
N TRP A 54 6.32 5.18 -7.56
CA TRP A 54 6.43 5.49 -8.99
C TRP A 54 5.55 6.65 -9.45
N TYR A 55 4.35 6.77 -8.87
CA TYR A 55 3.29 7.67 -9.33
C TYR A 55 2.85 8.69 -8.28
N GLY A 56 3.59 8.80 -7.17
CA GLY A 56 3.37 9.79 -6.12
C GLY A 56 1.99 9.67 -5.46
N ILE A 57 1.37 10.82 -5.21
CA ILE A 57 0.06 10.92 -4.56
C ILE A 57 -1.05 10.15 -5.31
N TRP A 58 -0.97 10.04 -6.64
CA TRP A 58 -1.94 9.29 -7.43
C TRP A 58 -1.87 7.79 -7.12
N GLY A 59 -0.66 7.26 -6.97
CA GLY A 59 -0.46 5.89 -6.48
C GLY A 59 -0.99 5.72 -5.06
N ALA A 60 -0.76 6.69 -4.18
CA ALA A 60 -1.24 6.63 -2.79
C ALA A 60 -2.78 6.65 -2.68
N LEU A 61 -3.45 7.56 -3.38
CA LEU A 61 -4.92 7.63 -3.42
C LEU A 61 -5.53 6.37 -4.06
N SER A 62 -4.87 5.83 -5.09
CA SER A 62 -5.31 4.60 -5.72
C SER A 62 -5.21 3.37 -4.81
N ALA A 63 -4.30 3.38 -3.83
CA ALA A 63 -4.21 2.30 -2.83
C ALA A 63 -5.43 2.32 -1.90
N TYR A 64 -5.81 3.50 -1.43
CA TYR A 64 -7.01 3.68 -0.60
C TYR A 64 -8.29 3.25 -1.33
N LEU A 65 -8.54 3.78 -2.53
CA LEU A 65 -9.75 3.42 -3.29
C LEU A 65 -9.70 1.97 -3.77
N GLY A 66 -8.53 1.47 -4.16
CA GLY A 66 -8.35 0.08 -4.52
C GLY A 66 -8.70 -0.87 -3.39
N CYS A 67 -8.24 -0.58 -2.17
CA CYS A 67 -8.62 -1.32 -0.97
C CYS A 67 -10.13 -1.26 -0.71
N MET A 68 -10.69 -0.04 -0.74
CA MET A 68 -12.12 0.19 -0.48
C MET A 68 -13.02 -0.59 -1.44
N VAL A 69 -12.64 -0.68 -2.72
CA VAL A 69 -13.38 -1.47 -3.72
C VAL A 69 -13.09 -2.96 -3.56
N GLY A 70 -11.82 -3.36 -3.56
CA GLY A 70 -11.39 -4.76 -3.63
C GLY A 70 -11.59 -5.56 -2.34
N ALA A 71 -11.00 -5.08 -1.25
CA ALA A 71 -11.09 -5.72 0.07
C ALA A 71 -12.35 -5.28 0.86
N GLY A 72 -13.00 -4.21 0.41
CA GLY A 72 -14.22 -3.67 1.01
C GLY A 72 -15.50 -4.09 0.30
N ILE A 73 -15.88 -3.34 -0.74
CA ILE A 73 -17.17 -3.48 -1.46
C ILE A 73 -17.31 -4.89 -2.05
N LEU A 74 -16.31 -5.38 -2.77
CA LEU A 74 -16.34 -6.71 -3.40
C LEU A 74 -16.23 -7.86 -2.38
N ALA A 75 -15.97 -7.55 -1.12
CA ALA A 75 -15.92 -8.50 -0.01
C ALA A 75 -17.07 -8.30 0.99
N ASP A 76 -18.09 -7.52 0.63
CA ASP A 76 -19.30 -7.28 1.42
C ASP A 76 -19.04 -6.66 2.80
N VAL A 77 -17.94 -5.90 2.95
CA VAL A 77 -17.65 -5.16 4.18
C VAL A 77 -18.61 -3.97 4.30
N PRO A 78 -19.25 -3.75 5.47
CA PRO A 78 -20.13 -2.61 5.69
C PRO A 78 -19.44 -1.28 5.34
N LEU A 79 -20.12 -0.43 4.56
CA LEU A 79 -19.52 0.79 4.01
C LEU A 79 -18.98 1.73 5.10
N SER A 80 -19.69 1.84 6.23
CA SER A 80 -19.28 2.66 7.38
C SER A 80 -17.93 2.25 7.97
N LEU A 81 -17.66 0.94 8.04
CA LEU A 81 -16.36 0.41 8.44
C LEU A 81 -15.35 0.56 7.30
N ASN A 82 -15.74 0.19 6.08
CA ASN A 82 -14.85 0.11 4.93
C ASN A 82 -14.11 1.44 4.64
N ILE A 83 -14.83 2.56 4.70
CA ILE A 83 -14.25 3.90 4.48
C ILE A 83 -13.09 4.18 5.45
N VAL A 84 -13.26 3.84 6.73
CA VAL A 84 -12.25 4.13 7.76
C VAL A 84 -11.17 3.04 7.78
N TRP A 85 -11.55 1.78 7.61
CA TRP A 85 -10.64 0.64 7.61
C TRP A 85 -9.64 0.69 6.44
N SER A 86 -10.09 1.09 5.25
CA SER A 86 -9.25 1.23 4.05
C SER A 86 -8.15 2.28 4.19
N LEU A 87 -8.25 3.19 5.18
CA LEU A 87 -7.15 4.12 5.50
C LEU A 87 -5.88 3.38 5.94
N ALA A 88 -5.97 2.11 6.38
CA ALA A 88 -4.79 1.28 6.64
C ALA A 88 -3.84 1.24 5.44
N ASP A 89 -4.37 1.04 4.23
CA ASP A 89 -3.56 0.97 3.01
C ASP A 89 -3.04 2.34 2.59
N LEU A 90 -3.81 3.40 2.85
CA LEU A 90 -3.35 4.78 2.63
C LEU A 90 -2.14 5.11 3.51
N TRP A 91 -2.18 4.78 4.79
CA TRP A 91 -1.05 5.00 5.69
C TRP A 91 0.17 4.18 5.27
N GLN A 92 -0.05 2.93 4.86
CA GLN A 92 1.03 2.03 4.44
C GLN A 92 1.82 2.54 3.22
N VAL A 93 1.19 3.32 2.35
CA VAL A 93 1.84 3.90 1.18
C VAL A 93 2.33 5.33 1.39
N LEU A 94 1.64 6.15 2.19
CA LEU A 94 2.05 7.53 2.46
C LEU A 94 3.34 7.60 3.28
N ILE A 95 3.52 6.70 4.25
CA ILE A 95 4.73 6.67 5.09
C ILE A 95 6.01 6.50 4.24
N PRO A 96 6.16 5.46 3.39
CA PRO A 96 7.33 5.34 2.54
C PRO A 96 7.41 6.46 1.51
N LEU A 97 6.29 6.91 0.94
CA LEU A 97 6.30 8.01 -0.04
C LEU A 97 6.91 9.29 0.54
N ILE A 98 6.45 9.70 1.72
CA ILE A 98 6.95 10.89 2.43
C ILE A 98 8.41 10.69 2.84
N ALA A 99 8.77 9.51 3.36
CA ALA A 99 10.15 9.24 3.77
C ALA A 99 11.14 9.27 2.59
N PHE A 100 10.80 8.63 1.47
CA PHE A 100 11.65 8.58 0.29
C PHE A 100 11.89 9.97 -0.31
N MET A 101 10.87 10.80 -0.26
CA MET A 101 10.95 12.20 -0.67
C MET A 101 11.77 13.05 0.31
N TYR A 102 11.48 12.98 1.61
CA TYR A 102 12.15 13.77 2.64
C TYR A 102 13.66 13.45 2.69
N PHE A 103 14.00 12.16 2.67
CA PHE A 103 15.40 11.71 2.70
C PHE A 103 16.07 11.66 1.31
N LYS A 104 15.34 12.00 0.24
CA LYS A 104 15.83 11.96 -1.16
C LYS A 104 16.45 10.60 -1.50
N VAL A 105 15.71 9.54 -1.23
CA VAL A 105 16.12 8.15 -1.47
C VAL A 105 16.16 7.88 -2.97
N ASP A 106 17.22 7.22 -3.48
CA ASP A 106 17.17 6.62 -4.81
C ASP A 106 16.22 5.42 -4.74
N ILE A 107 15.05 5.54 -5.37
CA ILE A 107 14.01 4.52 -5.39
C ILE A 107 14.52 3.16 -5.86
N ARG A 108 15.67 3.07 -6.56
CA ARG A 108 16.29 1.79 -6.96
C ARG A 108 17.07 1.10 -5.84
N LEU A 109 17.12 1.66 -4.63
CA LEU A 109 17.70 1.05 -3.43
C LEU A 109 19.14 0.53 -3.64
N ARG A 110 19.98 1.32 -4.31
CA ARG A 110 21.34 0.94 -4.70
C ARG A 110 22.34 1.09 -3.56
N THR A 111 22.11 2.01 -2.63
CA THR A 111 23.01 2.25 -1.49
C THR A 111 22.50 1.60 -0.21
N LYS A 112 23.40 1.35 0.74
CA LYS A 112 23.03 0.85 2.09
C LYS A 112 22.11 1.82 2.83
N ARG A 113 22.31 3.13 2.61
CA ARG A 113 21.45 4.20 3.18
C ARG A 113 20.02 4.07 2.66
N ASP A 114 19.85 3.99 1.35
CA ASP A 114 18.53 3.88 0.71
C ASP A 114 17.81 2.60 1.15
N PHE A 115 18.55 1.48 1.19
CA PHE A 115 18.01 0.21 1.66
C PHE A 115 17.63 0.27 3.15
N GLY A 116 18.43 0.92 4.00
CA GLY A 116 18.09 1.10 5.42
C GLY A 116 16.83 1.94 5.63
N ILE A 117 16.68 3.04 4.88
CA ILE A 117 15.47 3.88 4.92
C ILE A 117 14.25 3.07 4.43
N PHE A 118 14.41 2.27 3.37
CA PHE A 118 13.39 1.34 2.91
C PHE A 118 12.97 0.35 3.99
N ILE A 119 13.91 -0.29 4.69
CA ILE A 119 13.56 -1.24 5.76
C ILE A 119 12.77 -0.54 6.88
N ILE A 120 13.19 0.66 7.29
CA ILE A 120 12.53 1.37 8.38
C ILE A 120 11.14 1.89 7.96
N PHE A 121 11.04 2.61 6.84
CA PHE A 121 9.82 3.33 6.46
C PHE A 121 8.95 2.60 5.44
N GLY A 122 9.53 1.76 4.58
CA GLY A 122 8.81 0.98 3.57
C GLY A 122 8.49 -0.45 3.98
N CYS A 123 9.01 -0.93 5.11
CA CYS A 123 8.70 -2.25 5.65
C CYS A 123 8.22 -2.22 7.10
N LEU A 124 8.93 -1.58 8.04
CA LEU A 124 8.58 -1.69 9.45
C LEU A 124 7.49 -0.71 9.86
N LEU A 125 7.75 0.60 9.77
CA LEU A 125 6.84 1.62 10.29
C LEU A 125 5.51 1.62 9.55
N ASN A 126 5.53 1.47 8.22
CA ASN A 126 4.31 1.50 7.44
C ASN A 126 3.40 0.31 7.73
N ASN A 127 3.94 -0.92 7.76
CA ASN A 127 3.15 -2.11 8.08
C ASN A 127 2.72 -2.12 9.54
N LEU A 128 3.52 -1.59 10.46
CA LEU A 128 3.13 -1.40 11.86
C LEU A 128 1.90 -0.49 11.95
N THR A 129 1.95 0.67 11.29
CA THR A 129 0.82 1.61 11.27
C THR A 129 -0.41 1.01 10.60
N GLY A 130 -0.25 0.33 9.45
CA GLY A 130 -1.34 -0.32 8.73
C GLY A 130 -2.02 -1.41 9.54
N ALA A 131 -1.23 -2.34 10.11
CA ALA A 131 -1.75 -3.44 10.92
C ALA A 131 -2.42 -2.94 12.20
N LEU A 132 -1.83 -1.94 12.87
CA LEU A 132 -2.42 -1.35 14.06
C LEU A 132 -3.74 -0.66 13.74
N TRP A 133 -3.77 0.19 12.70
CA TRP A 133 -4.98 0.87 12.26
C TRP A 133 -6.09 -0.11 11.87
N GLY A 134 -5.77 -1.05 10.98
CA GLY A 134 -6.71 -2.06 10.49
C GLY A 134 -7.31 -2.88 11.64
N SER A 135 -6.46 -3.40 12.53
CA SER A 135 -6.91 -4.23 13.66
C SER A 135 -7.76 -3.44 14.67
N LEU A 136 -7.40 -2.20 14.97
CA LEU A 136 -8.18 -1.35 15.87
C LEU A 136 -9.54 -0.98 15.29
N MET A 137 -9.62 -0.71 13.98
CA MET A 137 -10.90 -0.39 13.33
C MET A 137 -11.84 -1.59 13.32
N LEU A 138 -11.31 -2.82 13.18
CA LEU A 138 -12.11 -4.04 13.31
C LEU A 138 -12.69 -4.21 14.72
N ILE A 139 -11.90 -3.93 15.76
CA ILE A 139 -12.38 -3.96 17.16
C ILE A 139 -13.46 -2.91 17.39
N ARG A 140 -13.17 -1.66 17.00
CA ARG A 140 -14.06 -0.53 17.25
C ARG A 140 -15.44 -0.72 16.62
N ASN A 141 -15.51 -1.45 15.50
CA ASN A 141 -16.75 -1.76 14.81
C ASN A 141 -17.34 -3.13 15.17
N GLY A 142 -16.80 -3.80 16.19
CA GLY A 142 -17.33 -5.06 16.71
C GLY A 142 -17.15 -6.27 15.80
N VAL A 143 -16.27 -6.19 14.80
CA VAL A 143 -15.98 -7.31 13.88
C VAL A 143 -15.15 -8.39 14.57
N ILE A 144 -14.21 -7.96 15.41
CA ILE A 144 -13.40 -8.84 16.24
C ILE A 144 -13.42 -8.35 17.70
N GLY A 145 -13.23 -9.27 18.64
CA GLY A 145 -13.07 -8.93 20.06
C GLY A 145 -11.64 -8.58 20.44
N TRP A 146 -11.44 -7.94 21.59
CA TRP A 146 -10.10 -7.62 22.13
C TRP A 146 -9.19 -8.84 22.29
N ALA A 147 -9.75 -10.01 22.60
CA ALA A 147 -9.00 -11.26 22.70
C ALA A 147 -8.36 -11.69 21.36
N GLN A 148 -8.93 -11.27 20.23
CA GLN A 148 -8.44 -11.58 18.87
C GLN A 148 -7.53 -10.47 18.32
N PHE A 149 -7.36 -9.37 19.06
CA PHE A 149 -6.56 -8.22 18.62
C PHE A 149 -5.14 -8.62 18.26
N GLN A 150 -4.45 -9.26 19.21
CA GLN A 150 -3.03 -9.58 19.08
C GLN A 150 -2.79 -10.49 17.87
N ALA A 151 -3.58 -11.54 17.73
CA ALA A 151 -3.45 -12.48 16.62
C ALA A 151 -3.75 -11.82 15.25
N THR A 152 -4.77 -10.95 15.19
CA THR A 152 -5.09 -10.16 13.98
C THR A 152 -3.97 -9.20 13.61
N PHE A 153 -3.47 -8.46 14.61
CA PHE A 153 -2.39 -7.49 14.44
C PHE A 153 -1.08 -8.16 13.99
N GLU A 154 -0.65 -9.20 14.69
CA GLU A 154 0.60 -9.91 14.37
C GLU A 154 0.52 -10.59 13.00
N GLY A 155 -0.59 -11.27 12.71
CA GLY A 155 -0.80 -11.93 11.43
C GLY A 155 -0.72 -10.94 10.26
N TRP A 156 -1.39 -9.79 10.38
CA TRP A 156 -1.33 -8.73 9.39
C TRP A 156 0.09 -8.15 9.28
N PHE A 157 0.70 -7.77 10.41
CA PHE A 157 2.02 -7.13 10.42
C PHE A 157 3.09 -8.02 9.79
N PHE A 158 3.23 -9.26 10.25
CA PHE A 158 4.25 -10.17 9.73
C PHE A 158 3.94 -10.63 8.31
N GLY A 159 2.66 -10.86 8.00
CA GLY A 159 2.23 -11.20 6.64
C GLY A 159 2.66 -10.15 5.62
N ASN A 160 2.40 -8.87 5.95
CA ASN A 160 2.79 -7.76 5.09
C ASN A 160 4.31 -7.55 5.05
N LEU A 161 5.00 -7.75 6.19
CA LEU A 161 6.44 -7.59 6.26
C LEU A 161 7.19 -8.58 5.36
N ILE A 162 6.74 -9.84 5.33
CA ILE A 162 7.33 -10.89 4.48
C ILE A 162 7.20 -10.50 3.00
N VAL A 163 6.00 -10.14 2.55
CA VAL A 163 5.80 -9.77 1.14
C VAL A 163 6.54 -8.49 0.78
N ALA A 164 6.56 -7.49 1.67
CA ALA A 164 7.20 -6.20 1.44
C ALA A 164 8.71 -6.33 1.26
N ILE A 165 9.39 -7.07 2.15
CA ILE A 165 10.85 -7.27 2.08
C ILE A 165 11.26 -8.02 0.81
N VAL A 166 10.42 -8.95 0.33
CA VAL A 166 10.71 -9.74 -0.86
C VAL A 166 10.40 -8.96 -2.14
N LEU A 167 9.16 -8.47 -2.28
CA LEU A 167 8.69 -7.95 -3.56
C LEU A 167 9.13 -6.52 -3.83
N ILE A 168 9.13 -5.64 -2.83
CA ILE A 168 9.40 -4.22 -3.07
C ILE A 168 10.83 -4.01 -3.59
N PRO A 169 11.90 -4.58 -3.00
CA PRO A 169 13.25 -4.41 -3.55
C PRO A 169 13.41 -4.97 -4.96
N LEU A 170 12.74 -6.08 -5.28
CA LEU A 170 12.76 -6.67 -6.61
C LEU A 170 12.13 -5.72 -7.63
N LEU A 171 10.91 -5.27 -7.38
CA LEU A 171 10.21 -4.34 -8.26
C LEU A 171 10.99 -3.02 -8.39
N LEU A 172 11.47 -2.48 -7.28
CA LEU A 172 12.18 -1.21 -7.26
C LEU A 172 13.56 -1.27 -7.94
N ARG A 173 14.30 -2.38 -7.85
CA ARG A 173 15.62 -2.49 -8.49
C ARG A 173 15.52 -2.80 -9.97
N TYR A 174 14.63 -3.71 -10.35
CA TYR A 174 14.61 -4.28 -11.69
C TYR A 174 13.57 -3.64 -12.59
N ILE A 175 12.42 -3.19 -12.07
CA ILE A 175 11.32 -2.65 -12.88
C ILE A 175 11.38 -1.13 -12.99
N THR A 176 11.80 -0.44 -11.93
CA THR A 176 11.95 1.03 -11.92
C THR A 176 12.72 1.59 -13.12
N PRO A 177 13.84 1.01 -13.61
CA PRO A 177 14.55 1.55 -14.77
C PRO A 177 13.70 1.63 -16.04
N TYR A 178 12.70 0.75 -16.19
CA TYR A 178 11.76 0.77 -17.32
C TYR A 178 10.64 1.78 -17.09
N ILE A 179 10.11 1.84 -15.86
CA ILE A 179 9.06 2.81 -15.50
C ILE A 179 9.60 4.25 -15.61
N GLN A 180 10.85 4.52 -15.22
CA GLN A 180 11.46 5.84 -15.33
C GLN A 180 11.62 6.34 -16.79
N GLN A 181 11.47 5.45 -17.78
CA GLN A 181 11.49 5.82 -19.20
C GLN A 181 10.11 6.23 -19.73
N THR A 182 9.03 5.99 -18.96
CA THR A 182 7.67 6.36 -19.38
C THR A 182 7.38 7.81 -19.01
N ASN A 183 6.50 8.44 -19.80
CA ASN A 183 6.01 9.79 -19.49
C ASN A 183 5.14 9.83 -18.21
N SER A 184 4.61 8.67 -17.81
CA SER A 184 3.75 8.51 -16.63
C SER A 184 4.48 8.56 -15.30
N PHE A 185 5.80 8.44 -15.27
CA PHE A 185 6.57 8.44 -14.02
C PHE A 185 6.60 9.84 -13.38
N VAL A 186 6.18 9.92 -12.11
CA VAL A 186 6.10 11.20 -11.39
C VAL A 186 7.46 11.58 -10.82
N LYS A 187 8.03 12.68 -11.32
CA LYS A 187 9.30 13.24 -10.84
C LYS A 187 9.04 14.20 -9.68
N GLY A 188 9.29 13.78 -8.45
CA GLY A 188 9.14 14.66 -7.27
C GLY A 188 7.94 14.34 -6.38
N TYR A 189 7.37 13.15 -6.50
CA TYR A 189 6.46 12.50 -5.55
C TYR A 189 5.06 13.12 -5.33
N TRP A 190 4.77 14.34 -5.81
CA TRP A 190 3.48 15.01 -5.61
C TRP A 190 2.72 15.34 -6.89
N ILE A 191 3.41 15.73 -7.97
CA ILE A 191 2.86 16.05 -9.30
C ILE A 191 3.96 15.80 -10.32
#